data_AF-A0A532CC78-F1
#
_entry.id   AF-A0A532CC78-F1
#
_cell.length_a   1.000
_cell.length_b   1.000
_cell.length_c   1.000
_cell.angle_alpha   90.00
_cell.angle_beta   90.00
_cell.angle_gamma   90.00
#
_symmetry.space_group_name_H-M   'P 1'
#
loop_
_entity.id
_entity.type
_entity.pdbx_description
1 polymer ?
#
loop_
_entity_poly.entity_id
_entity_poly.type
_entity_poly.pdbx_seq_one_letter_code
_entity_poly.pdbx_strand_id
1 'polypeptide(L)'
;MASPVTTSSIPSTSATDERREWIRIDGRVLMEYRVVAETGTEAPVSATNATPETISAVVTQPTVDLCAHAGESLIDSPVLPWIMKVDYLLEVILNSLAISHPASVNMARPMDVNLSGGGVGFVASREFMTGEQLAIKMILPPFRLIQTLTRVIRSVPQADGQGFAIATEFIDLKADDQEHLIRHILQTQAERLRARRQSVQ
;
A
#
# COMPACT_ATOMS: atom_id res chain seq x y z
N MET A 1 46.62 33.21 28.29
CA MET A 1 45.19 33.47 28.53
C MET A 1 44.42 33.10 27.28
N ALA A 2 43.37 32.31 27.46
CA ALA A 2 42.67 31.53 26.43
C ALA A 2 41.72 32.34 25.55
N SER A 3 41.46 31.81 24.35
CA SER A 3 40.53 32.27 23.29
C SER A 3 39.06 32.35 23.74
N PRO A 4 38.16 32.84 22.87
CA PRO A 4 37.37 31.90 22.05
C PRO A 4 37.30 32.38 20.58
N VAL A 5 37.71 31.57 19.58
CA VAL A 5 36.94 30.52 18.89
C VAL A 5 35.53 30.97 18.50
N THR A 6 35.44 31.56 17.31
CA THR A 6 34.19 31.74 16.57
C THR A 6 33.81 30.40 15.94
N THR A 7 32.91 29.65 16.58
CA THR A 7 32.35 28.43 16.01
C THR A 7 31.25 28.81 15.03
N SER A 8 31.54 28.73 13.74
CA SER A 8 30.54 28.75 12.67
C SER A 8 29.64 27.52 12.82
N SER A 9 28.39 27.73 13.18
CA SER A 9 27.36 26.69 13.19
C SER A 9 27.02 26.27 11.76
N ILE A 10 27.34 25.03 11.41
CA ILE A 10 26.83 24.38 10.20
C ILE A 10 25.35 24.05 10.43
N PRO A 11 24.42 24.42 9.53
CA PRO A 11 23.02 24.07 9.70
C PRO A 11 22.79 22.59 9.37
N SER A 12 22.27 21.83 10.33
CA SER A 12 21.78 20.46 10.18
C SER A 12 20.55 20.41 9.27
N THR A 13 20.75 20.31 7.96
CA THR A 13 19.64 20.33 6.96
C THR A 13 19.60 19.07 6.06
N SER A 14 20.40 18.03 6.31
CA SER A 14 20.49 16.90 5.38
C SER A 14 19.31 15.91 5.43
N ALA A 15 18.83 15.54 6.63
CA ALA A 15 17.81 14.48 6.74
C ALA A 15 16.40 14.91 6.32
N THR A 16 16.08 16.20 6.46
CA THR A 16 14.75 16.74 6.10
C THR A 16 14.63 17.02 4.60
N ASP A 17 15.76 17.26 3.93
CA ASP A 17 15.82 17.59 2.51
C ASP A 17 15.84 16.32 1.64
N GLU A 18 16.60 15.27 2.05
CA GLU A 18 16.56 13.94 1.41
C GLU A 18 15.15 13.32 1.39
N ARG A 19 14.32 13.59 2.42
CA ARG A 19 12.92 13.15 2.49
C ARG A 19 12.03 13.81 1.42
N ARG A 20 12.44 14.95 0.85
CA ARG A 20 11.71 15.66 -0.21
C ARG A 20 12.08 15.18 -1.61
N GLU A 21 13.03 14.27 -1.74
CA GLU A 21 13.46 13.71 -3.02
C GLU A 21 12.75 12.39 -3.37
N TRP A 22 11.81 11.93 -2.53
CA TRP A 22 11.22 10.62 -2.73
C TRP A 22 10.14 10.69 -3.81
N ILE A 23 10.41 9.97 -4.89
CA ILE A 23 9.49 9.78 -6.00
C ILE A 23 8.19 9.20 -5.45
N ARG A 24 7.06 9.76 -5.89
CA ARG A 24 5.72 9.33 -5.51
C ARG A 24 4.99 8.73 -6.70
N ILE A 25 4.24 7.66 -6.48
CA ILE A 25 3.30 7.11 -7.45
C ILE A 25 1.92 7.01 -6.81
N ASP A 26 0.89 7.35 -7.57
CA ASP A 26 -0.45 6.86 -7.27
C ASP A 26 -0.55 5.41 -7.73
N GLY A 27 -1.28 4.56 -7.02
CA GLY A 27 -1.44 3.15 -7.39
C GLY A 27 -2.63 2.54 -6.67
N ARG A 28 -2.97 1.31 -7.05
CA ARG A 28 -4.02 0.53 -6.39
C ARG A 28 -3.39 -0.73 -5.83
N VAL A 29 -3.50 -0.92 -4.52
CA VAL A 29 -2.90 -2.07 -3.81
C VAL A 29 -3.93 -2.73 -2.92
N LEU A 30 -3.75 -4.02 -2.65
CA LEU A 30 -4.50 -4.68 -1.59
C LEU A 30 -3.92 -4.26 -0.26
N MET A 31 -4.69 -3.58 0.59
CA MET A 31 -4.23 -3.08 1.88
C MET A 31 -5.28 -3.26 2.99
N GLU A 32 -4.80 -3.56 4.20
CA GLU A 32 -5.52 -3.35 5.46
C GLU A 32 -4.67 -2.48 6.40
N TYR A 33 -5.33 -1.73 7.28
CA TYR A 33 -4.67 -0.98 8.35
C TYR A 33 -5.42 -1.11 9.68
N ARG A 34 -4.69 -1.06 10.79
CA ARG A 34 -5.22 -1.12 12.16
C ARG A 34 -4.52 -0.09 13.04
N VAL A 35 -5.23 0.43 14.03
CA VAL A 35 -4.60 1.31 15.03
C VAL A 35 -3.91 0.47 16.07
N VAL A 36 -2.70 0.87 16.39
CA VAL A 36 -1.94 0.31 17.49
C VAL A 36 -2.28 1.10 18.75
N ALA A 37 -3.05 0.49 19.66
CA ALA A 37 -3.27 1.09 20.98
C ALA A 37 -2.01 0.96 21.84
N GLU A 38 -1.77 1.93 22.74
CA GLU A 38 -0.59 1.96 23.64
C GLU A 38 -0.44 0.71 24.53
N THR A 39 -1.51 -0.06 24.72
CA THR A 39 -1.55 -1.32 25.49
C THR A 39 -1.24 -2.57 24.66
N GLY A 40 -0.74 -2.43 23.42
CA GLY A 40 -0.40 -3.55 22.54
C GLY A 40 -1.61 -4.32 22.01
N THR A 41 -2.82 -3.81 22.26
CA THR A 41 -4.06 -4.38 21.72
C THR A 41 -4.37 -3.68 20.41
N GLU A 42 -4.18 -4.39 19.29
CA GLU A 42 -4.54 -3.87 17.96
C GLU A 42 -6.06 -3.75 17.86
N ALA A 43 -6.58 -2.52 17.76
CA ALA A 43 -7.99 -2.28 17.54
C ALA A 43 -8.25 -2.21 16.01
N PRO A 44 -9.14 -3.04 15.45
CA PRO A 44 -9.49 -2.93 14.05
C PRO A 44 -10.27 -1.64 13.79
N VAL A 45 -9.69 -0.74 13.00
CA VAL A 45 -10.29 0.57 12.70
C VAL A 45 -11.04 0.59 11.36
N SER A 46 -10.80 -0.40 10.51
CA SER A 46 -11.61 -0.69 9.33
C SER A 46 -11.69 -2.19 9.11
N ALA A 47 -12.04 -2.95 10.15
CA ALA A 47 -12.55 -4.31 9.96
C ALA A 47 -13.93 -4.21 9.32
N THR A 48 -13.95 -4.15 8.00
CA THR A 48 -15.19 -4.33 7.28
C THR A 48 -15.18 -5.78 6.83
N ASN A 49 -16.14 -6.56 7.32
CA ASN A 49 -16.24 -8.00 7.06
C ASN A 49 -16.01 -8.32 5.58
N ALA A 50 -15.36 -9.45 5.30
CA ALA A 50 -15.21 -9.93 3.94
C ALA A 50 -16.59 -10.14 3.29
N THR A 51 -16.81 -9.44 2.19
CA THR A 51 -17.98 -9.59 1.31
C THR A 51 -17.58 -10.41 0.08
N PRO A 52 -18.49 -11.16 -0.56
CA PRO A 52 -18.19 -11.89 -1.79
C PRO A 52 -17.55 -11.01 -2.87
N GLU A 53 -17.98 -9.76 -2.99
CA GLU A 53 -17.46 -8.79 -3.95
C GLU A 53 -16.00 -8.43 -3.64
N THR A 54 -15.67 -8.18 -2.37
CA THR A 54 -14.28 -7.93 -1.96
C THR A 54 -13.38 -9.16 -2.11
N ILE A 55 -13.94 -10.35 -1.96
CA ILE A 55 -13.22 -11.62 -2.14
C ILE A 55 -12.86 -11.82 -3.60
N SER A 56 -13.83 -11.69 -4.50
CA SER A 56 -13.61 -11.78 -5.94
C SER A 56 -12.63 -10.71 -6.43
N ALA A 57 -12.73 -9.48 -5.91
CA ALA A 57 -11.80 -8.40 -6.25
C ALA A 57 -10.34 -8.69 -5.82
N VAL A 58 -10.14 -9.44 -4.74
CA VAL A 58 -8.81 -9.80 -4.23
C VAL A 58 -8.22 -11.00 -4.96
N VAL A 59 -9.06 -11.97 -5.33
CA VAL A 59 -8.62 -13.24 -5.89
C VAL A 59 -8.55 -13.18 -7.41
N THR A 60 -9.60 -12.70 -8.08
CA THR A 60 -9.76 -12.82 -9.53
C THR A 60 -9.14 -11.63 -10.29
N GLN A 61 -9.22 -10.41 -9.75
CA GLN A 61 -8.71 -9.22 -10.45
C GLN A 61 -7.21 -9.29 -10.78
N PRO A 62 -6.31 -9.73 -9.87
CA PRO A 62 -4.88 -9.82 -10.19
C PRO A 62 -4.59 -10.72 -11.39
N THR A 63 -5.33 -11.83 -11.52
CA THR A 63 -5.14 -12.76 -12.62
C THR A 63 -5.74 -12.24 -13.92
N VAL A 64 -6.88 -11.53 -13.85
CA VAL A 64 -7.45 -10.82 -15.02
C VAL A 64 -6.49 -9.76 -15.52
N ASP A 65 -5.93 -8.96 -14.62
CA ASP A 65 -4.92 -7.94 -14.95
C ASP A 65 -3.69 -8.61 -15.56
N LEU A 66 -3.20 -9.70 -14.97
CA LEU A 66 -2.07 -10.43 -15.55
C LEU A 66 -2.38 -10.92 -16.97
N CYS A 67 -3.56 -11.50 -17.22
CA CYS A 67 -3.97 -11.95 -18.55
C CYS A 67 -4.08 -10.80 -19.55
N ALA A 68 -4.58 -9.63 -19.14
CA ALA A 68 -4.67 -8.45 -19.99
C ALA A 68 -3.29 -7.93 -20.43
N HIS A 69 -2.26 -8.09 -19.60
CA HIS A 69 -0.91 -7.60 -19.87
C HIS A 69 0.05 -8.66 -20.43
N ALA A 70 -0.24 -9.95 -20.28
CA ALA A 70 0.70 -11.04 -20.58
C ALA A 70 0.81 -11.44 -22.06
N GLY A 71 0.08 -10.80 -22.97
CA GLY A 71 0.10 -11.10 -24.41
C GLY A 71 -0.41 -12.52 -24.74
N GLU A 72 -0.40 -12.87 -26.03
CA GLU A 72 -0.97 -14.13 -26.55
C GLU A 72 -0.34 -15.39 -25.90
N SER A 73 0.93 -15.32 -25.50
CA SER A 73 1.67 -16.47 -24.95
C SER A 73 1.14 -17.00 -23.62
N LEU A 74 0.51 -16.17 -22.77
CA LEU A 74 -0.09 -16.66 -21.52
C LEU A 74 -1.50 -17.20 -21.74
N ILE A 75 -2.25 -16.58 -22.66
CA ILE A 75 -3.63 -16.95 -22.97
C ILE A 75 -3.70 -18.37 -23.55
N ASP A 76 -2.75 -18.71 -24.42
CA ASP A 76 -2.66 -20.05 -25.02
C ASP A 76 -1.91 -21.06 -24.14
N SER A 77 -1.46 -20.65 -22.94
CA SER A 77 -0.69 -21.53 -22.06
C SER A 77 -1.57 -22.63 -21.47
N PRO A 78 -1.12 -23.90 -21.49
CA PRO A 78 -1.84 -25.00 -20.83
C PRO A 78 -1.88 -24.86 -19.31
N VAL A 79 -1.12 -23.93 -18.72
CA VAL A 79 -1.10 -23.62 -17.29
C VAL A 79 -2.27 -22.72 -16.88
N LEU A 80 -2.79 -21.89 -17.79
CA LEU A 80 -3.83 -20.90 -17.48
C LEU A 80 -5.10 -21.52 -16.88
N PRO A 81 -5.66 -22.64 -17.40
CA PRO A 81 -6.83 -23.28 -16.79
C PRO A 81 -6.58 -23.73 -15.35
N TRP A 82 -5.34 -24.11 -15.00
CA TRP A 82 -4.99 -24.50 -13.64
C TRP A 82 -4.90 -23.29 -12.71
N ILE A 83 -4.38 -22.16 -13.18
CA ILE A 83 -4.38 -20.89 -12.43
C ILE A 83 -5.82 -20.46 -12.14
N MET A 84 -6.69 -20.46 -13.16
CA MET A 84 -8.12 -20.15 -12.99
C MET A 84 -8.82 -21.08 -11.99
N LYS A 85 -8.45 -22.37 -11.99
CA LYS A 85 -8.96 -23.33 -11.02
C LYS A 85 -8.49 -23.04 -9.59
N VAL A 86 -7.25 -22.58 -9.42
CA VAL A 86 -6.74 -22.14 -8.12
C VAL A 86 -7.49 -20.90 -7.64
N ASP A 87 -7.69 -19.90 -8.49
CA ASP A 87 -8.47 -18.70 -8.15
C ASP A 87 -9.89 -19.07 -7.70
N TYR A 88 -10.57 -19.94 -8.46
CA TYR A 88 -11.89 -20.43 -8.08
C TYR A 88 -11.90 -21.13 -6.71
N LEU A 89 -10.94 -22.02 -6.45
CA LEU A 89 -10.86 -22.73 -5.16
C LEU A 89 -10.59 -21.76 -4.00
N LEU A 90 -9.72 -20.76 -4.20
CA LEU A 90 -9.44 -19.73 -3.20
C LEU A 90 -10.69 -18.90 -2.91
N GLU A 91 -11.43 -18.49 -3.93
CA GLU A 91 -12.69 -17.76 -3.79
C GLU A 91 -13.73 -18.58 -3.02
N VAL A 92 -13.89 -19.87 -3.33
CA VAL A 92 -14.80 -20.77 -2.60
C VAL A 92 -14.40 -20.93 -1.14
N ILE A 93 -13.12 -21.16 -0.86
CA ILE A 93 -12.61 -21.30 0.52
C ILE A 93 -12.86 -20.01 1.29
N LEU A 94 -12.56 -18.86 0.69
CA LEU A 94 -12.66 -17.58 1.38
C LEU A 94 -14.11 -17.17 1.62
N ASN A 95 -15.01 -17.43 0.67
CA ASN A 95 -16.45 -17.27 0.87
C ASN A 95 -16.98 -18.20 1.98
N SER A 96 -16.54 -19.46 2.02
CA SER A 96 -16.90 -20.41 3.08
C SER A 96 -16.39 -19.94 4.45
N LEU A 97 -15.19 -19.39 4.52
CA LEU A 97 -14.63 -18.83 5.75
C LEU A 97 -15.38 -17.57 6.19
N ALA A 98 -15.75 -16.70 5.25
CA ALA A 98 -16.51 -15.49 5.55
C ALA A 98 -17.90 -15.82 6.13
N ILE A 99 -18.55 -16.88 5.66
CA ILE A 99 -19.84 -17.36 6.19
C ILE A 99 -19.67 -18.02 7.56
N SER A 100 -18.68 -18.90 7.72
CA SER A 100 -18.50 -19.70 8.94
C SER A 100 -17.89 -18.90 10.10
N HIS A 101 -17.00 -17.95 9.80
CA HIS A 101 -16.25 -17.18 10.78
C HIS A 101 -16.11 -15.71 10.33
N PRO A 102 -17.22 -14.95 10.28
CA PRO A 102 -17.21 -13.57 9.75
C PRO A 102 -16.26 -12.64 10.51
N ALA A 103 -16.05 -12.85 11.82
CA ALA A 103 -15.12 -12.06 12.63
C ALA A 103 -13.63 -12.40 12.37
N SER A 104 -13.34 -13.57 11.80
CA SER A 104 -11.97 -14.05 11.57
C SER A 104 -11.43 -13.64 10.19
N VAL A 105 -12.32 -13.34 9.25
CA VAL A 105 -11.94 -12.97 7.88
C VAL A 105 -11.90 -11.46 7.74
N ASN A 106 -10.83 -10.87 8.26
CA ASN A 106 -10.49 -9.49 7.99
C ASN A 106 -9.61 -9.45 6.73
N MET A 107 -10.10 -8.83 5.66
CA MET A 107 -9.43 -8.86 4.36
C MET A 107 -8.84 -7.50 3.99
N ALA A 108 -7.62 -7.56 3.46
CA ALA A 108 -7.06 -6.48 2.68
C ALA A 108 -8.00 -6.16 1.51
N ARG A 109 -8.23 -4.89 1.25
CA ARG A 109 -9.12 -4.43 0.17
C ARG A 109 -8.31 -3.67 -0.86
N PRO A 110 -8.75 -3.65 -2.13
CA PRO A 110 -8.18 -2.74 -3.11
C PRO A 110 -8.38 -1.30 -2.64
N MET A 111 -7.28 -0.60 -2.35
CA MET A 111 -7.26 0.79 -1.93
C MET A 111 -6.39 1.60 -2.89
N ASP A 112 -6.88 2.78 -3.27
CA ASP A 112 -6.06 3.76 -3.97
C ASP A 112 -5.09 4.39 -2.97
N VAL A 113 -3.81 4.35 -3.33
CA VAL A 113 -2.71 4.75 -2.48
C VAL A 113 -1.76 5.68 -3.21
N ASN A 114 -1.19 6.63 -2.48
CA ASN A 114 -0.02 7.40 -2.91
C ASN A 114 1.21 6.84 -2.21
N LEU A 115 2.07 6.14 -2.93
CA LEU A 115 3.25 5.48 -2.39
C LEU A 115 4.50 6.30 -2.65
N SER A 116 5.37 6.34 -1.65
CA SER A 116 6.75 6.82 -1.73
C SER A 116 7.67 5.83 -1.03
N GLY A 117 8.98 6.05 -1.06
CA GLY A 117 9.90 5.22 -0.27
C GLY A 117 9.66 5.24 1.25
N GLY A 118 8.76 6.11 1.75
CA GLY A 118 8.73 6.58 3.14
C GLY A 118 7.42 6.79 3.78
N GLY A 119 6.39 6.51 3.02
CA GLY A 119 5.05 6.72 3.47
C GLY A 119 4.10 6.21 2.44
N VAL A 120 2.90 5.93 2.94
CA VAL A 120 1.74 5.65 2.14
C VAL A 120 0.67 6.67 2.49
N GLY A 121 0.12 7.30 1.46
CA GLY A 121 -1.09 8.09 1.55
C GLY A 121 -2.29 7.26 1.10
N PHE A 122 -3.42 7.40 1.78
CA PHE A 122 -4.67 6.73 1.42
C PHE A 122 -5.87 7.50 1.98
N VAL A 123 -7.07 7.12 1.56
CA VAL A 123 -8.32 7.71 2.07
C VAL A 123 -8.92 6.79 3.13
N ALA A 124 -9.33 7.36 4.26
CA ALA A 124 -10.00 6.65 5.33
C ALA A 124 -11.37 7.27 5.65
N SER A 125 -12.28 6.48 6.20
CA SER A 125 -13.62 6.94 6.59
C SER A 125 -13.64 7.80 7.85
N ARG A 126 -12.55 7.84 8.62
CA ARG A 126 -12.40 8.66 9.82
C ARG A 126 -11.12 9.47 9.83
N GLU A 127 -11.13 10.53 10.62
CA GLU A 127 -9.94 11.32 10.94
C GLU A 127 -9.01 10.53 11.86
N PHE A 128 -7.71 10.77 11.71
CA PHE A 128 -6.66 10.26 12.59
C PHE A 128 -5.87 11.41 13.18
N MET A 129 -5.39 11.24 14.41
CA MET A 129 -4.54 12.25 15.02
C MET A 129 -3.11 12.16 14.51
N THR A 130 -2.47 13.31 14.29
CA THR A 130 -1.03 13.34 14.00
C THR A 130 -0.25 12.65 15.13
N GLY A 131 0.64 11.74 14.77
CA GLY A 131 1.40 10.91 15.70
C GLY A 131 0.77 9.54 15.97
N GLU A 132 -0.51 9.34 15.65
CA GLU A 132 -1.18 8.03 15.79
C GLU A 132 -0.47 6.97 14.94
N GLN A 133 -0.31 5.76 15.49
CA GLN A 133 0.41 4.67 14.81
C GLN A 133 -0.56 3.68 14.17
N LEU A 134 -0.30 3.37 12.91
CA LEU A 134 -1.08 2.41 12.14
C LEU A 134 -0.20 1.23 11.73
N ALA A 135 -0.62 0.02 12.09
CA ALA A 135 -0.09 -1.20 11.51
C ALA A 135 -0.72 -1.39 10.13
N ILE A 136 0.11 -1.38 9.09
CA ILE A 136 -0.31 -1.54 7.69
C ILE A 136 0.18 -2.88 7.18
N LYS A 137 -0.72 -3.61 6.52
CA LYS A 137 -0.36 -4.74 5.66
C LYS A 137 -0.82 -4.45 4.26
N MET A 138 0.09 -4.49 3.30
CA MET A 138 -0.23 -4.26 1.90
C MET A 138 0.48 -5.25 0.98
N ILE A 139 -0.11 -5.56 -0.16
CA ILE A 139 0.50 -6.40 -1.20
C ILE A 139 0.82 -5.51 -2.40
N LEU A 140 2.11 -5.35 -2.69
CA LEU A 140 2.58 -4.68 -3.90
C LEU A 140 2.51 -5.63 -5.10
N PRO A 141 2.18 -5.12 -6.30
CA PRO A 141 2.35 -5.87 -7.54
C PRO A 141 3.80 -6.32 -7.78
N PRO A 142 4.02 -7.55 -8.30
CA PRO A 142 3.00 -8.53 -8.63
C PRO A 142 2.41 -9.20 -7.38
N PHE A 143 3.19 -9.63 -6.38
CA PHE A 143 2.68 -10.27 -5.16
C PHE A 143 3.66 -10.17 -3.97
N ARG A 144 4.07 -8.95 -3.58
CA ARG A 144 4.95 -8.77 -2.41
C ARG A 144 4.20 -8.20 -1.21
N LEU A 145 4.05 -9.02 -0.17
CA LEU A 145 3.49 -8.59 1.11
C LEU A 145 4.50 -7.70 1.85
N ILE A 146 4.06 -6.50 2.24
CA ILE A 146 4.74 -5.57 3.12
C ILE A 146 3.90 -5.44 4.40
N GLN A 147 4.54 -5.63 5.55
CA GLN A 147 3.94 -5.42 6.87
C GLN A 147 4.81 -4.43 7.64
N THR A 148 4.25 -3.29 8.03
CA THR A 148 5.03 -2.21 8.62
C THR A 148 4.19 -1.35 9.55
N LEU A 149 4.84 -0.76 10.55
CA LEU A 149 4.26 0.29 11.37
C LEU A 149 4.46 1.63 10.69
N THR A 150 3.41 2.45 10.71
CA THR A 150 3.41 3.79 10.17
C THR A 150 2.92 4.80 11.19
N ARG A 151 3.33 6.06 11.02
CA ARG A 151 2.88 7.19 11.85
C ARG A 151 2.08 8.15 11.00
N VAL A 152 0.91 8.56 11.47
CA VAL A 152 0.13 9.60 10.80
C VAL A 152 0.87 10.93 10.92
N ILE A 153 1.22 11.52 9.78
CA ILE A 153 1.86 12.84 9.70
C ILE A 153 0.86 13.94 9.33
N ARG A 154 -0.25 13.56 8.68
CA ARG A 154 -1.31 14.47 8.26
C ARG A 154 -2.63 13.72 8.06
N SER A 155 -3.73 14.32 8.49
CA SER A 155 -5.10 13.92 8.16
C SER A 155 -5.87 15.17 7.72
N VAL A 156 -6.49 15.15 6.54
CA VAL A 156 -7.24 16.29 6.00
C VAL A 156 -8.57 15.80 5.41
N PRO A 157 -9.71 16.45 5.71
CA PRO A 157 -10.99 16.11 5.07
C PRO A 157 -10.89 16.21 3.55
N GLN A 158 -11.50 15.27 2.83
CA GLN A 158 -11.62 15.37 1.38
C GLN A 158 -12.60 16.48 0.98
N ALA A 159 -12.36 17.07 -0.19
CA ALA A 159 -13.16 18.21 -0.68
C ALA A 159 -14.62 17.82 -0.98
N ASP A 160 -14.88 16.56 -1.29
CA ASP A 160 -16.22 15.99 -1.50
C ASP A 160 -16.93 15.62 -0.18
N GLY A 161 -16.26 15.78 0.96
CA GLY A 161 -16.76 15.40 2.28
C GLY A 161 -16.77 13.89 2.54
N GLN A 162 -16.26 13.06 1.61
CA GLN A 162 -16.28 11.60 1.71
C GLN A 162 -14.96 11.09 2.29
N GLY A 163 -14.77 11.32 3.59
CA GLY A 163 -13.64 10.79 4.34
C GLY A 163 -12.44 11.75 4.41
N PHE A 164 -11.27 11.18 4.73
CA PHE A 164 -10.08 11.90 5.11
C PHE A 164 -8.87 11.38 4.33
N ALA A 165 -8.15 12.28 3.67
CA ALA A 165 -6.85 12.01 3.08
C ALA A 165 -5.81 11.89 4.19
N ILE A 166 -5.34 10.66 4.43
CA ILE A 166 -4.34 10.31 5.42
C ILE A 166 -2.99 10.23 4.73
N ALA A 167 -1.97 10.87 5.31
CA ALA A 167 -0.58 10.66 4.95
C ALA A 167 0.15 10.07 6.15
N THR A 168 0.86 8.97 5.93
CA THR A 168 1.68 8.33 6.95
C THR A 168 3.14 8.29 6.56
N GLU A 169 4.03 8.17 7.55
CA GLU A 169 5.44 7.83 7.35
C GLU A 169 5.73 6.41 7.86
N PHE A 170 6.62 5.66 7.21
CA PHE A 170 7.07 4.36 7.70
C PHE A 170 7.95 4.53 8.96
N ILE A 171 7.63 3.81 10.02
CA ILE A 171 8.42 3.77 11.27
C ILE A 171 9.39 2.60 11.25
N ASP A 172 8.91 1.43 10.84
CA ASP A 172 9.64 0.17 10.88
C ASP A 172 9.39 -0.61 9.58
N LEU A 173 10.01 -0.14 8.50
CA LEU A 173 10.00 -0.83 7.21
C LEU A 173 11.32 -1.60 7.08
N LYS A 174 11.23 -2.92 6.90
CA LYS A 174 12.39 -3.78 6.69
C LYS A 174 13.17 -3.31 5.46
N ALA A 175 14.50 -3.35 5.52
CA ALA A 175 15.36 -2.91 4.42
C ALA A 175 15.03 -3.61 3.10
N ASP A 176 14.80 -4.92 3.14
CA ASP A 176 14.38 -5.69 1.96
C ASP A 176 13.04 -5.19 1.40
N ASP A 177 12.06 -4.96 2.27
CA ASP A 177 10.74 -4.45 1.85
C ASP A 177 10.83 -3.03 1.30
N GLN A 178 11.71 -2.20 1.86
CA GLN A 178 12.00 -0.86 1.36
C GLN A 178 12.64 -0.89 -0.04
N GLU A 179 13.62 -1.76 -0.27
CA GLU A 179 14.25 -1.90 -1.58
C GLU A 179 13.23 -2.35 -2.63
N HIS A 180 12.39 -3.33 -2.29
CA HIS A 180 11.32 -3.79 -3.17
C HIS A 180 10.28 -2.71 -3.46
N LEU A 181 9.90 -1.92 -2.46
CA LEU A 181 9.00 -0.78 -2.63
C LEU A 181 9.61 0.27 -3.57
N ILE A 182 10.88 0.65 -3.35
CA ILE A 182 11.58 1.62 -4.21
C ILE A 182 11.65 1.11 -5.65
N ARG A 183 12.00 -0.16 -5.84
CA ARG A 183 12.06 -0.78 -7.17
C ARG A 183 10.69 -0.74 -7.86
N HIS A 184 9.63 -1.08 -7.15
CA HIS A 184 8.26 -1.01 -7.66
C HIS A 184 7.88 0.42 -8.07
N ILE A 185 8.21 1.43 -7.25
CA ILE A 185 7.95 2.84 -7.55
C ILE A 185 8.67 3.26 -8.84
N LEU A 186 9.95 2.93 -8.96
CA LEU A 186 10.77 3.28 -10.14
C LEU A 186 10.25 2.61 -11.42
N GLN A 187 9.89 1.32 -11.34
CA GLN A 187 9.32 0.58 -12.48
C GLN A 187 8.01 1.19 -12.94
N THR A 188 7.09 1.46 -12.01
CA THR A 188 5.78 2.06 -12.30
C THR A 188 5.93 3.45 -12.94
N GLN A 189 6.86 4.28 -12.45
CA GLN A 189 7.15 5.58 -13.06
C GLN A 189 7.70 5.45 -14.47
N ALA A 190 8.63 4.53 -14.70
CA ALA A 190 9.21 4.30 -16.01
C ALA A 190 8.15 3.82 -17.02
N GLU A 191 7.26 2.93 -16.61
CA GLU A 191 6.13 2.45 -17.42
C GLU A 191 5.19 3.59 -17.82
N ARG A 192 4.79 4.43 -16.85
CA ARG A 192 3.95 5.62 -17.12
C ARG A 192 4.59 6.59 -18.10
N LEU A 193 5.89 6.82 -17.96
CA LEU A 193 6.63 7.69 -18.87
C LEU A 193 6.67 7.13 -20.29
N ARG A 194 6.81 5.81 -20.45
CA ARG A 194 6.76 5.14 -21.76
C ARG A 194 5.37 5.25 -22.39
N ALA A 195 4.32 4.94 -21.63
CA ALA A 195 2.93 5.02 -22.10
C ALA A 195 2.57 6.43 -22.57
N ARG A 196 2.99 7.47 -21.83
CA ARG A 196 2.76 8.87 -22.20
C ARG A 196 3.47 9.29 -23.49
N ARG A 197 4.63 8.70 -23.81
CA ARG A 197 5.34 8.99 -25.07
C ARG A 197 4.64 8.37 -26.28
N GLN A 198 4.01 7.22 -26.10
CA GLN A 198 3.29 6.50 -27.16
C GLN A 198 1.91 7.12 -27.47
N SER A 199 1.25 7.74 -26.48
CA SER A 199 -0.07 8.36 -26.69
C SER A 199 -0.03 9.75 -27.34
N VAL A 200 1.16 10.34 -27.49
CA VAL A 200 1.38 11.67 -28.11
C VAL A 200 1.80 11.54 -29.58
N GLN A 201 1.99 10.32 -30.08
CA GLN A 201 2.42 10.01 -31.44
C GLN A 201 1.27 9.46 -32.27
#